data_AF-A0A510UP51-F1
#
_entry.id   AF-A0A510UP51-F1
#
_cell.length_a   1.000
_cell.length_b   1.000
_cell.length_c   1.000
_cell.angle_alpha   90.00
_cell.angle_beta   90.00
_cell.angle_gamma   90.00
#
_symmetry.space_group_name_H-M   'P 1'
#
loop_
_entity.id
_entity.type
_entity.pdbx_description
1 polymer ?
#
loop_
_entity_poly.entity_id
_entity_poly.type
_entity_poly.pdbx_seq_one_letter_code
_entity_poly.pdbx_strand_id
1 'polypeptide(L)'
;MKGQKGTTIVYYKNLEKEDEEGNKEIIPMLRTFTVFNIDQVENIEKPMITVKETREKSEFVKLSYAEEAIHNIEIKINHYGVRDFYSPAHDEITLLMVDRFNFSSDYYATAWHELVHATGHKSCLDGGVAKNLVSAQNPFFLD
;
A
#
# COMPACT_ATOMS: atom_id res chain seq x y z
N MET A 1 -23.33 -15.90 9.42
CA MET A 1 -24.80 -16.08 9.27
C MET A 1 -25.13 -17.03 8.13
N LYS A 2 -26.31 -17.67 8.19
CA LYS A 2 -26.82 -18.51 7.10
C LYS A 2 -27.10 -17.64 5.88
N GLY A 3 -26.42 -17.91 4.76
CA GLY A 3 -26.61 -17.20 3.48
C GLY A 3 -25.60 -16.10 3.14
N GLN A 4 -24.66 -15.77 4.02
CA GLN A 4 -23.57 -14.82 3.69
C GLN A 4 -22.58 -15.42 2.69
N LYS A 5 -22.08 -14.61 1.75
CA LYS A 5 -21.07 -15.03 0.77
C LYS A 5 -19.68 -14.68 1.27
N GLY A 6 -18.80 -15.67 1.34
CA GLY A 6 -17.38 -15.44 1.62
C GLY A 6 -16.64 -14.87 0.42
N THR A 7 -15.48 -14.27 0.67
CA THR A 7 -14.55 -13.76 -0.34
C THR A 7 -13.39 -14.72 -0.49
N THR A 8 -13.01 -15.06 -1.72
CA THR A 8 -11.86 -15.93 -1.98
C THR A 8 -10.57 -15.11 -1.95
N ILE A 9 -9.59 -15.57 -1.16
CA ILE A 9 -8.21 -15.08 -1.18
C ILE A 9 -7.29 -16.17 -1.70
N VAL A 10 -6.12 -15.78 -2.22
CA VAL A 10 -5.11 -16.68 -2.76
C VAL A 10 -3.83 -16.56 -1.93
N TYR A 11 -3.30 -17.70 -1.52
CA TYR A 11 -2.00 -17.85 -0.89
C TYR A 11 -1.07 -18.56 -1.85
N TYR A 12 0.05 -17.91 -2.19
CA TYR A 12 1.10 -18.48 -3.02
C TYR A 12 2.26 -18.93 -2.15
N LYS A 13 2.77 -20.14 -2.39
CA LYS A 13 4.04 -20.59 -1.84
C LYS A 13 4.74 -21.57 -2.76
N ASN A 14 6.05 -21.65 -2.64
CA ASN A 14 6.84 -22.72 -3.23
C ASN A 14 6.82 -23.93 -2.29
N LEU A 15 6.58 -25.13 -2.83
CA LEU A 15 6.77 -26.40 -2.13
C LEU A 15 8.12 -26.99 -2.54
N GLU A 16 8.90 -27.44 -1.56
CA GLU A 16 10.06 -28.29 -1.82
C GLU A 16 9.62 -29.75 -1.78
N LYS A 17 9.94 -30.50 -2.83
CA LYS A 17 9.75 -31.95 -2.90
C LYS A 17 11.09 -32.59 -3.28
N GLU A 18 11.44 -33.69 -2.63
CA GLU A 18 12.61 -34.48 -2.99
C GLU A 18 12.16 -35.60 -3.94
N ASP A 19 12.89 -35.79 -5.04
CA ASP A 19 12.68 -36.92 -5.95
C ASP A 19 13.36 -38.20 -5.43
N GLU A 20 13.15 -39.32 -6.14
CA GLU A 20 13.75 -40.61 -5.76
C GLU A 20 15.28 -40.63 -5.86
N GLU A 21 15.89 -39.62 -6.49
CA GLU A 21 17.33 -39.46 -6.68
C GLU A 21 17.96 -38.47 -5.68
N GLY A 22 17.15 -37.86 -4.79
CA GLY A 22 17.59 -36.90 -3.78
C GLY A 22 17.68 -35.45 -4.26
N ASN A 23 17.20 -35.14 -5.47
CA ASN A 23 17.18 -33.76 -5.97
C ASN A 23 15.96 -33.00 -5.42
N LYS A 24 16.16 -31.72 -5.08
CA LYS A 24 15.08 -30.84 -4.66
C LYS A 24 14.37 -30.21 -5.86
N GLU A 25 13.10 -30.56 -6.03
CA GLU A 25 12.17 -29.93 -6.96
C GLU A 25 11.39 -28.82 -6.26
N ILE A 26 11.31 -27.64 -6.87
CA ILE A 26 10.49 -26.52 -6.40
C ILE A 26 9.19 -26.48 -7.21
N ILE A 27 8.06 -26.67 -6.52
CA ILE A 27 6.74 -26.68 -7.13
C ILE A 27 5.95 -25.44 -6.68
N PRO A 28 5.63 -24.50 -7.59
CA PRO A 28 4.75 -23.37 -7.31
C PRO A 28 3.35 -23.85 -6.92
N MET A 29 2.84 -23.40 -5.78
CA MET A 29 1.52 -23.77 -5.27
C MET A 29 0.66 -22.53 -5.01
N LEU A 30 -0.54 -22.54 -5.57
CA LEU A 30 -1.62 -21.62 -5.25
C LEU A 30 -2.66 -22.32 -4.39
N ARG A 31 -3.00 -21.75 -3.23
CA ARG A 31 -4.11 -22.23 -2.38
C ARG A 31 -5.13 -21.13 -2.20
N THR A 32 -6.39 -21.47 -2.43
CA THR A 32 -7.50 -20.57 -2.18
C THR A 32 -8.06 -20.80 -0.78
N PHE A 33 -8.38 -19.72 -0.08
CA PHE A 33 -9.16 -19.76 1.15
C PHE A 33 -10.40 -18.89 0.99
N THR A 34 -11.48 -19.22 1.70
CA THR A 34 -12.66 -18.38 1.77
C THR A 34 -12.68 -17.68 3.12
N VAL A 35 -12.64 -16.35 3.10
CA VAL A 35 -12.69 -15.50 4.30
C VAL A 35 -14.01 -14.74 4.37
N PHE A 36 -14.41 -14.36 5.58
CA PHE A 36 -15.59 -13.54 5.83
C PHE A 36 -15.14 -12.24 6.48
N ASN A 37 -15.67 -11.11 6.03
CA ASN A 37 -15.46 -9.82 6.68
C ASN A 37 -16.06 -9.87 8.10
N ILE A 38 -15.49 -9.10 9.02
CA ILE A 38 -15.95 -9.01 10.42
C ILE A 38 -17.45 -8.66 10.52
N ASP A 39 -17.97 -7.88 9.56
CA ASP A 39 -19.37 -7.51 9.48
C ASP A 39 -20.30 -8.69 9.15
N GLN A 40 -19.77 -9.79 8.63
CA GLN A 40 -20.51 -11.00 8.27
C GLN A 40 -20.55 -12.03 9.41
N VAL A 41 -19.86 -11.76 10.52
CA VAL A 41 -19.72 -12.64 11.69
C VAL A 41 -20.48 -12.04 12.89
N GLU A 42 -21.18 -12.91 13.61
CA GLU A 42 -21.93 -12.58 14.84
C GLU A 42 -21.18 -13.13 16.07
N ASN A 43 -21.55 -12.66 17.27
CA ASN A 43 -20.98 -13.11 18.55
C ASN A 43 -19.46 -12.91 18.67
N ILE A 44 -18.95 -11.85 18.03
CA ILE A 44 -17.58 -11.38 18.18
C ILE A 44 -17.59 -9.93 18.65
N GLU A 45 -16.59 -9.56 19.44
CA GLU A 45 -16.36 -8.16 19.77
C GLU A 45 -15.87 -7.43 18.52
N LYS A 46 -16.67 -6.47 18.05
CA LYS A 46 -16.32 -5.68 16.87
C LYS A 46 -15.59 -4.40 17.32
N PRO A 47 -14.49 -4.02 16.65
CA PRO A 47 -13.84 -2.76 16.95
C PRO A 47 -14.82 -1.61 16.67
N MET A 48 -14.84 -0.62 17.57
CA MET A 48 -15.64 0.57 17.37
C MET A 48 -14.97 1.43 16.29
N ILE A 49 -15.59 1.51 15.11
CA ILE A 49 -15.10 2.34 14.01
C ILE A 49 -16.03 3.53 13.89
N THR A 50 -15.50 4.73 14.09
CA THR A 50 -16.22 5.98 13.78
C THR A 50 -15.74 6.49 12.43
N VAL A 51 -16.60 6.40 11.41
CA VAL A 51 -16.38 7.03 10.12
C VAL A 51 -17.33 8.22 10.01
N LYS A 52 -16.80 9.41 9.73
CA LYS A 52 -17.65 10.54 9.33
C LYS A 52 -18.14 10.30 7.91
N GLU A 53 -19.45 10.28 7.71
CA GLU A 53 -20.08 10.05 6.40
C GLU A 53 -19.83 11.20 5.42
N THR A 54 -19.61 12.41 5.92
CA THR A 54 -19.36 13.61 5.12
C THR A 54 -17.99 14.20 5.43
N ARG A 55 -17.24 14.52 4.38
CA ARG A 55 -16.00 15.30 4.46
C ARG A 55 -16.30 16.74 4.07
N GLU A 56 -15.93 17.69 4.92
CA GLU A 56 -16.06 19.13 4.65
C GLU A 56 -14.69 19.74 4.41
N LYS A 57 -14.55 20.56 3.36
CA LYS A 57 -13.29 21.20 3.00
C LYS A 57 -12.66 21.84 4.25
N SER A 58 -11.43 21.45 4.54
CA SER A 58 -10.68 21.95 5.69
C SER A 58 -9.42 22.66 5.21
N GLU A 59 -8.82 23.44 6.10
CA GLU A 59 -7.46 23.92 5.88
C GLU A 59 -6.49 22.75 5.74
N PHE A 60 -5.42 22.97 4.99
CA PHE A 60 -4.38 21.98 4.81
C PHE A 60 -3.61 21.80 6.13
N VAL A 61 -3.77 20.63 6.73
CA VAL A 61 -3.01 20.18 7.89
C VAL A 61 -1.93 19.21 7.42
N LYS A 62 -0.66 19.49 7.77
CA LYS A 62 0.43 18.54 7.55
C LYS A 62 0.27 17.33 8.47
N LEU A 63 0.37 16.14 7.91
CA LEU A 63 0.31 14.89 8.66
C LEU A 63 1.74 14.42 8.91
N SER A 64 2.24 14.61 10.14
CA SER A 64 3.66 14.35 10.48
C SER A 64 4.13 12.96 10.07
N TYR A 65 3.33 11.93 10.33
CA TYR A 65 3.63 10.55 9.96
C TYR A 65 3.75 10.36 8.43
N ALA A 66 2.94 11.08 7.66
CA ALA A 66 2.96 10.99 6.19
C ALA A 66 4.19 11.74 5.64
N GLU A 67 4.48 12.93 6.17
CA GLU A 67 5.67 13.71 5.80
C GLU A 67 6.96 12.93 6.10
N GLU A 68 7.06 12.31 7.29
CA GLU A 68 8.22 11.49 7.67
C GLU A 68 8.39 10.28 6.75
N ALA A 69 7.30 9.54 6.49
CA ALA A 69 7.36 8.39 5.60
C ALA A 69 7.75 8.78 4.16
N ILE A 70 7.22 9.90 3.65
CA ILE A 70 7.58 10.40 2.32
C ILE A 70 9.04 10.87 2.28
N HIS A 71 9.51 11.56 3.31
CA HIS A 71 10.89 12.00 3.42
C HIS A 71 11.88 10.83 3.38
N ASN A 72 11.55 9.71 4.04
CA ASN A 72 12.41 8.52 4.09
C ASN A 72 12.53 7.76 2.76
N ILE A 73 11.69 8.06 1.76
CA ILE A 73 11.78 7.45 0.43
C ILE A 73 12.89 8.11 -0.42
N GLU A 74 13.39 9.28 -0.01
CA GLU A 74 14.49 10.01 -0.65
C GLU A 74 14.25 10.33 -2.14
N ILE A 75 13.00 10.50 -2.54
CA ILE A 75 12.64 10.96 -3.90
C ILE A 75 12.38 12.47 -3.92
N LYS A 76 12.80 13.12 -5.00
CA LYS A 76 12.56 14.55 -5.19
C LYS A 76 11.09 14.80 -5.55
N ILE A 77 10.42 15.61 -4.74
CA ILE A 77 9.04 16.07 -4.97
C ILE A 77 9.06 17.57 -5.20
N ASN A 78 8.48 18.00 -6.31
CA ASN A 78 8.32 19.40 -6.65
C ASN A 78 6.84 19.79 -6.65
N HIS A 79 6.55 21.05 -6.34
CA HIS A 79 5.19 21.60 -6.38
C HIS A 79 5.06 22.67 -7.46
N TYR A 80 4.53 22.31 -8.63
CA TYR A 80 4.26 23.26 -9.72
C TYR A 80 3.37 22.64 -10.80
N GLY A 81 2.98 23.47 -11.77
CA GLY A 81 2.27 23.03 -12.96
C GLY A 81 0.76 22.89 -12.77
N VAL A 82 0.16 22.02 -13.59
CA VAL A 82 -1.30 21.86 -13.71
C VAL A 82 -1.76 20.41 -13.56
N ARG A 83 -0.84 19.49 -13.24
CA ARG A 83 -1.12 18.06 -13.06
C ARG A 83 -0.09 17.40 -12.14
N ASP A 84 -0.52 16.38 -11.44
CA ASP A 84 0.32 15.47 -10.66
C ASP A 84 0.86 14.35 -11.55
N PHE A 85 2.14 13.98 -11.38
CA PHE A 85 2.76 12.84 -12.06
C PHE A 85 4.16 12.50 -11.50
N TYR A 86 4.51 11.22 -11.58
CA TYR A 86 5.89 10.74 -11.57
C TYR A 86 6.52 10.83 -12.97
N SER A 87 7.78 11.26 -13.05
CA SER A 87 8.57 11.37 -14.29
C SER A 87 9.67 10.30 -14.34
N PRO A 88 9.47 9.18 -15.06
CA PRO A 88 10.49 8.13 -15.16
C PRO A 88 11.83 8.58 -15.75
N ALA A 89 11.82 9.60 -16.61
CA ALA A 89 13.06 10.11 -17.24
C ALA A 89 13.97 10.88 -16.27
N HIS A 90 13.40 11.43 -15.20
CA HIS A 90 14.12 12.28 -14.24
C HIS A 90 14.15 11.68 -12.83
N ASP A 91 13.36 10.63 -12.58
CA ASP A 91 13.16 10.03 -11.27
C ASP A 91 12.67 11.04 -10.21
N GLU A 92 11.70 11.86 -10.60
CA GLU A 92 11.12 12.90 -9.74
C GLU A 92 9.58 12.87 -9.79
N ILE A 93 8.95 13.33 -8.71
CA ILE A 93 7.50 13.55 -8.63
C ILE A 93 7.21 15.05 -8.76
N THR A 94 6.19 15.39 -9.53
CA THR A 94 5.58 16.72 -9.55
C THR A 94 4.17 16.61 -8.99
N LEU A 95 3.87 17.43 -7.98
CA LEU A 95 2.55 17.60 -7.42
C LEU A 95 2.04 19.03 -7.68
N LEU A 96 0.72 19.18 -7.70
CA LEU A 96 0.06 20.47 -7.65
C LEU A 96 0.35 21.16 -6.31
N MET A 97 0.21 22.49 -6.31
CA MET A 97 0.25 23.27 -5.07
C MET A 97 -0.84 22.79 -4.11
N VAL A 98 -0.53 22.76 -2.80
CA VAL A 98 -1.44 22.21 -1.77
C VAL A 98 -2.82 22.89 -1.72
N ASP A 99 -2.90 24.15 -2.15
CA ASP A 99 -4.14 24.94 -2.23
C ASP A 99 -5.11 24.44 -3.33
N ARG A 100 -4.61 23.60 -4.26
CA ARG A 100 -5.42 22.92 -5.28
C ARG A 100 -6.17 21.71 -4.75
N PHE A 101 -5.86 21.24 -3.54
CA PHE A 101 -6.52 20.10 -2.92
C PHE A 101 -7.63 20.55 -1.96
N ASN A 102 -8.71 19.77 -1.87
CA ASN A 102 -9.80 20.05 -0.94
C ASN A 102 -9.48 19.58 0.48
N PHE A 103 -8.68 18.53 0.61
CA PHE A 103 -8.31 17.93 1.89
C PHE A 103 -6.82 17.55 1.87
N SER A 104 -6.17 17.59 3.04
CA SER A 104 -4.81 17.05 3.17
C SER A 104 -4.71 15.59 2.74
N SER A 105 -5.73 14.79 3.03
CA SER A 105 -5.79 13.38 2.62
C SER A 105 -5.73 13.20 1.10
N ASP A 106 -6.30 14.14 0.34
CA ASP A 106 -6.31 14.05 -1.12
C ASP A 106 -4.91 14.31 -1.67
N TYR A 107 -4.23 15.31 -1.11
CA TYR A 107 -2.83 15.59 -1.40
C TYR A 107 -1.95 14.37 -1.09
N TYR A 108 -2.05 13.82 0.13
CA TYR A 108 -1.23 12.67 0.51
C TYR A 108 -1.60 11.43 -0.30
N ALA A 109 -2.88 11.16 -0.58
CA ALA A 109 -3.27 10.04 -1.44
C ALA A 109 -2.67 10.17 -2.84
N THR A 110 -2.64 11.39 -3.39
CA THR A 110 -2.02 11.67 -4.69
C THR A 110 -0.51 11.50 -4.63
N ALA A 111 0.15 12.02 -3.60
CA ALA A 111 1.58 11.82 -3.37
C ALA A 111 1.93 10.33 -3.30
N TRP A 112 1.18 9.54 -2.54
CA TRP A 112 1.35 8.09 -2.44
C TRP A 112 1.09 7.36 -3.76
N HIS A 113 0.13 7.81 -4.55
CA HIS A 113 -0.12 7.25 -5.89
C HIS A 113 1.10 7.43 -6.80
N GLU A 114 1.69 8.63 -6.83
CA GLU A 114 2.89 8.89 -7.63
C GLU A 114 4.13 8.18 -7.08
N LEU A 115 4.22 7.99 -5.77
CA LEU A 115 5.26 7.15 -5.16
C LEU A 115 5.15 5.69 -5.60
N VAL A 116 3.93 5.14 -5.74
CA VAL A 116 3.74 3.80 -6.30
C VAL A 116 4.29 3.72 -7.72
N HIS A 117 4.08 4.75 -8.56
CA HIS A 117 4.68 4.80 -9.89
C HIS A 117 6.21 4.84 -9.83
N ALA A 118 6.77 5.60 -8.89
CA ALA A 118 8.22 5.65 -8.68
C ALA A 118 8.83 4.29 -8.29
N THR A 119 8.07 3.42 -7.60
CA THR A 119 8.56 2.06 -7.29
C THR A 119 8.83 1.21 -8.54
N GLY A 120 8.24 1.56 -9.68
CA GLY A 120 8.50 0.93 -10.98
C GLY A 120 9.76 1.41 -11.69
N HIS A 121 10.50 2.39 -11.13
CA HIS A 121 11.76 2.84 -11.72
C HIS A 121 12.81 1.73 -11.69
N LYS A 122 13.68 1.70 -12.69
CA LYS A 122 14.71 0.66 -12.83
C LYS A 122 15.58 0.54 -11.58
N SER A 123 16.01 1.67 -11.01
CA SER A 123 16.82 1.68 -9.78
C SER A 123 16.10 1.08 -8.57
N CYS A 124 14.76 1.19 -8.52
CA CYS A 124 13.95 0.62 -7.46
C CYS A 124 13.78 -0.90 -7.64
N LEU A 125 13.38 -1.34 -8.83
CA LEU A 125 13.15 -2.75 -9.15
C LEU A 125 14.44 -3.59 -9.11
N ASP A 126 15.58 -2.99 -9.44
CA ASP A 126 16.90 -3.63 -9.37
C ASP A 126 17.48 -3.62 -7.93
N GLY A 127 16.72 -3.18 -6.91
CA GLY A 127 16.99 -3.41 -5.49
C GLY A 127 17.31 -2.18 -4.61
N GLY A 128 17.10 -0.94 -5.10
CA GLY A 128 17.50 0.29 -4.42
C GLY A 128 16.48 0.88 -3.42
N VAL A 129 15.21 1.04 -3.80
CA VAL A 129 14.22 1.84 -3.01
C VAL A 129 13.18 0.99 -2.30
N ALA A 130 12.86 -0.21 -2.81
CA ALA A 130 11.87 -1.10 -2.22
C ALA A 130 12.18 -1.51 -0.77
N LYS A 131 13.44 -1.40 -0.31
CA LYS A 131 13.84 -1.69 1.07
C LYS A 131 13.31 -0.69 2.11
N ASN A 132 13.17 0.59 1.76
CA ASN A 132 12.78 1.64 2.70
C ASN A 132 11.26 1.83 2.81
N LEU A 133 10.51 1.41 1.78
CA LEU A 133 9.04 1.39 1.81
C LEU A 133 8.48 0.29 2.72
N VAL A 134 9.17 -0.85 2.80
CA VAL A 134 8.74 -2.01 3.59
C VAL A 134 8.92 -1.78 5.10
N SER A 135 9.91 -1.00 5.54
CA SER A 135 10.11 -0.70 6.96
C SER A 135 9.05 0.23 7.56
N ALA A 136 8.29 0.96 6.73
CA ALA A 136 7.23 1.88 7.18
C ALA A 136 5.87 1.20 7.39
N GLN A 137 5.71 -0.06 6.95
CA GLN A 137 4.50 -0.84 7.17
C GLN A 137 4.79 -2.05 8.06
N ASN A 138 4.36 -1.91 9.32
CA ASN A 138 3.82 -2.97 10.18
C ASN A 138 4.74 -3.59 11.26
N PRO A 139 4.61 -3.15 12.54
CA PRO A 139 5.06 -3.92 13.70
C PRO A 139 3.98 -4.86 14.28
N PHE A 140 2.82 -5.06 13.63
CA PHE A 140 1.65 -5.68 14.28
C PHE A 140 1.31 -7.12 13.88
N PHE A 141 2.16 -7.81 13.12
CA PHE A 141 1.96 -9.24 12.83
C PHE A 141 3.28 -10.01 12.91
N LEU A 142 3.83 -10.13 14.11
CA LEU A 142 4.69 -11.24 14.52
C LEU A 142 4.59 -11.31 16.06
N ASP A 143 3.54 -12.00 16.52
CA ASP A 143 3.48 -12.76 17.78
C ASP A 143 2.33 -13.78 17.65
#